data_AF-A0A927QW04-F1
#
_entry.id   AF-A0A927QW04-F1
#
_cell.length_a   1.000
_cell.length_b   1.000
_cell.length_c   1.000
_cell.angle_alpha   90.00
_cell.angle_beta   90.00
_cell.angle_gamma   90.00
#
_symmetry.space_group_name_H-M   'P 1'
#
loop_
_entity.id
_entity.type
_entity.pdbx_description
1 polymer ?
#
loop_
_entity_poly.entity_id
_entity_poly.type
_entity_poly.pdbx_seq_one_letter_code
_entity_poly.pdbx_strand_id
1 'polypeptide(L)'
;MKKIAIIAPLVWLGWLVLIDWVPMFPLNDLDVISAEDRAIAAAANYPIPLLIAGAVALGRRWSHVAAVGLSTLCVVGHVNSWWLPYFGSATAAARADYLEYYSQTLRFLPTAGHDVVIDVQHTVVGLLTLAMLAATVSVTMRTWPRHRNTELAAAAVARPS
;
A
#
# COMPACT_ATOMS: atom_id res chain seq x y z
N MET A 1 10.06 -5.15 14.85
CA MET A 1 8.78 -5.07 14.11
C MET A 1 8.16 -3.68 14.12
N LYS A 2 7.90 -3.04 15.27
CA LYS A 2 7.32 -1.67 15.29
C LYS A 2 8.10 -0.68 14.41
N LYS A 3 9.45 -0.67 14.51
CA LYS A 3 10.31 0.15 13.63
C LYS A 3 10.07 -0.12 12.14
N ILE A 4 9.99 -1.39 11.74
CA ILE A 4 9.74 -1.79 10.34
C ILE A 4 8.37 -1.29 9.89
N ALA A 5 7.33 -1.42 10.71
CA ALA A 5 5.97 -0.95 10.40
C ALA A 5 5.84 0.59 10.35
N ILE A 6 6.81 1.32 10.90
CA ILE A 6 6.92 2.78 10.75
C ILE A 6 7.78 3.13 9.52
N ILE A 7 8.88 2.42 9.29
CA ILE A 7 9.82 2.71 8.20
C ILE A 7 9.23 2.33 6.84
N ALA A 8 8.54 1.18 6.73
CA ALA A 8 7.96 0.71 5.47
C ALA A 8 7.06 1.75 4.77
N PRO A 9 6.05 2.37 5.43
CA PRO A 9 5.27 3.44 4.81
C PRO A 9 6.12 4.66 4.43
N LEU A 10 7.17 4.99 5.18
CA LEU A 10 8.05 6.12 4.84
C LEU A 10 8.96 5.83 3.64
N VAL A 11 9.40 4.58 3.48
CA VAL A 11 10.10 4.13 2.26
C VAL A 11 9.15 4.15 1.07
N TRP A 12 7.90 3.71 1.25
CA TRP A 12 6.85 3.82 0.25
C TRP A 12 6.60 5.28 -0.17
N LEU A 13 6.52 6.20 0.81
CA LEU A 13 6.41 7.64 0.54
C LEU A 13 7.63 8.18 -0.22
N GLY A 14 8.84 7.82 0.21
CA GLY A 14 10.07 8.21 -0.47
C GLY A 14 10.09 7.73 -1.93
N TRP A 15 9.60 6.51 -2.18
CA TRP A 15 9.46 5.99 -3.53
C TRP A 15 8.46 6.80 -4.37
N LEU A 16 7.28 7.15 -3.81
CA LEU A 16 6.32 8.01 -4.51
C LEU A 16 6.93 9.38 -4.87
N VAL A 17 7.61 10.02 -3.91
CA VAL A 17 8.28 11.30 -4.15
C VAL A 17 9.32 11.18 -5.27
N LEU A 18 10.07 10.09 -5.31
CA LEU A 18 11.03 9.87 -6.39
C LEU A 18 10.34 9.73 -7.74
N ILE A 19 9.32 8.88 -7.86
CA ILE A 19 8.65 8.63 -9.15
C ILE A 19 7.77 9.79 -9.62
N ASP A 20 7.33 10.69 -8.74
CA ASP A 20 6.53 11.85 -9.14
C ASP A 20 7.41 13.04 -9.56
N TRP A 21 8.61 13.18 -9.00
CA TRP A 21 9.39 14.43 -9.12
C TRP A 21 10.77 14.28 -9.75
N VAL A 22 11.31 13.07 -9.86
CA VAL A 22 12.62 12.83 -10.45
C VAL A 22 12.45 12.19 -11.83
N PRO A 23 12.97 12.81 -12.91
CA PRO A 23 12.90 12.22 -14.24
C PRO A 23 13.81 11.00 -14.30
N MET A 24 13.21 9.82 -14.51
CA MET A 24 13.89 8.52 -14.50
C MET A 24 13.49 7.67 -15.72
N PHE A 25 13.12 8.29 -16.84
CA PHE A 25 12.73 7.57 -18.06
C PHE A 25 13.74 6.47 -18.42
N PRO A 26 13.30 5.23 -18.72
CA PRO A 26 11.92 4.82 -18.96
C PRO A 26 11.16 4.34 -17.70
N LEU A 27 11.68 4.53 -16.48
CA LEU A 27 11.00 4.06 -15.26
C LEU A 27 9.69 4.84 -15.00
N ASN A 28 9.70 6.14 -15.25
CA ASN A 28 8.54 7.04 -15.27
C ASN A 28 8.67 7.98 -16.49
N ASP A 29 7.55 8.57 -16.90
CA ASP A 29 7.52 9.60 -17.94
C ASP A 29 6.87 10.85 -17.36
N LEU A 30 7.69 11.83 -16.97
CA LEU A 30 7.21 13.06 -16.35
C LEU A 30 6.83 14.13 -17.39
N ASP A 31 7.20 13.94 -18.66
CA ASP A 31 6.95 14.92 -19.72
C ASP A 31 5.49 14.86 -20.19
N VAL A 32 4.84 13.71 -20.02
CA VAL A 32 3.41 13.51 -20.32
C VAL A 32 2.48 13.87 -19.17
N ILE A 33 3.00 14.19 -17.97
CA ILE A 33 2.18 14.52 -16.79
C ILE A 33 2.49 15.94 -16.32
N SER A 34 1.46 16.80 -16.31
CA SER A 34 1.60 18.17 -15.85
C SER A 34 2.07 18.23 -14.39
N ALA A 35 2.77 19.30 -14.02
CA ALA A 35 3.19 19.48 -12.62
C ALA A 35 1.99 19.64 -11.66
N GLU A 36 0.86 20.16 -12.17
CA GLU A 36 -0.40 20.28 -11.41
C GLU A 36 -1.00 18.91 -11.12
N ASP A 37 -1.13 18.05 -12.12
CA ASP A 37 -1.67 16.69 -11.94
C ASP A 37 -0.80 15.88 -10.99
N ARG A 38 0.53 16.02 -11.07
CA ARG A 38 1.47 15.41 -10.13
C ARG A 38 1.30 15.94 -8.72
N ALA A 39 1.08 17.24 -8.55
CA ALA A 39 0.81 17.83 -7.24
C ALA A 39 -0.53 17.34 -6.65
N ILE A 40 -1.57 17.20 -7.49
CA ILE A 40 -2.87 16.64 -7.09
C ILE A 40 -2.71 15.17 -6.66
N ALA A 41 -2.01 14.36 -7.47
CA ALA A 41 -1.72 12.97 -7.15
C ALA A 41 -0.90 12.85 -5.85
N ALA A 42 0.12 13.69 -5.65
CA ALA A 42 0.90 13.76 -4.43
C ALA A 42 0.03 14.12 -3.21
N ALA A 43 -0.83 15.14 -3.33
CA ALA A 43 -1.73 15.55 -2.26
C ALA A 43 -2.74 14.44 -1.88
N ALA A 44 -3.19 13.64 -2.86
CA ALA A 44 -4.07 12.51 -2.61
C ALA A 44 -3.36 11.32 -1.95
N ASN A 45 -2.10 11.06 -2.32
CA ASN A 45 -1.39 9.83 -1.93
C ASN A 45 -0.42 9.98 -0.76
N TYR A 46 0.29 11.11 -0.62
CA TYR A 46 1.35 11.29 0.39
C TYR A 46 0.84 11.33 1.84
N PRO A 47 -0.37 11.83 2.14
CA PRO A 47 -0.88 11.75 3.51
C PRO A 47 -1.07 10.32 4.01
N ILE A 48 -1.40 9.37 3.13
CA ILE A 48 -1.71 7.99 3.51
C ILE A 48 -0.54 7.27 4.23
N PRO A 49 0.70 7.21 3.69
CA PRO A 49 1.82 6.58 4.37
C PRO A 49 2.19 7.32 5.67
N LEU A 50 2.04 8.64 5.71
CA LEU A 50 2.26 9.42 6.94
C LEU A 50 1.25 9.04 8.03
N LEU A 51 -0.03 8.89 7.67
CA LEU A 51 -1.08 8.44 8.58
C LEU A 51 -0.82 7.02 9.07
N ILE A 52 -0.40 6.09 8.19
CA ILE A 52 -0.06 4.72 8.57
C ILE A 52 1.13 4.71 9.55
N ALA A 53 2.21 5.42 9.21
CA ALA A 53 3.40 5.54 10.06
C ALA A 53 3.06 6.14 11.44
N GLY A 54 2.28 7.23 11.45
CA GLY A 54 1.82 7.91 12.67
C GLY A 54 0.92 7.03 13.53
N ALA A 55 -0.02 6.30 12.90
CA ALA A 55 -0.92 5.40 13.60
C ALA A 55 -0.18 4.22 14.27
N VAL A 56 0.85 3.67 13.62
CA VAL A 56 1.75 2.69 14.24
C VAL A 56 2.58 3.32 15.36
N ALA A 57 3.14 4.52 15.14
CA ALA A 57 3.95 5.21 16.13
C ALA A 57 3.18 5.49 17.43
N LEU A 58 1.92 5.92 17.31
CA LEU A 58 1.00 6.19 18.42
C LEU A 58 0.82 4.98 19.36
N GLY A 59 0.97 3.76 18.86
CA GLY A 59 1.06 2.55 19.68
C GLY A 59 -0.24 2.14 20.40
N ARG A 60 -1.38 2.71 20.02
CA ARG A 60 -2.68 2.35 20.56
C ARG A 60 -3.31 1.23 19.72
N ARG A 61 -4.10 0.36 20.33
CA ARG A 61 -4.71 -0.77 19.62
C ARG A 61 -5.60 -0.33 18.46
N TRP A 62 -6.45 0.67 18.69
CA TRP A 62 -7.32 1.20 17.64
C TRP A 62 -6.50 1.82 16.50
N SER A 63 -5.35 2.45 16.79
CA SER A 63 -4.50 3.07 15.79
C SER A 63 -3.76 2.02 14.95
N HIS A 64 -3.35 0.90 15.55
CA HIS A 64 -2.84 -0.26 14.81
C HIS A 64 -3.90 -0.86 13.86
N VAL A 65 -5.15 -0.99 14.32
CA VAL A 65 -6.26 -1.44 13.46
C VAL A 65 -6.49 -0.47 12.31
N ALA A 66 -6.48 0.84 12.57
CA ALA A 66 -6.57 1.86 11.53
C ALA A 66 -5.42 1.76 10.50
N ALA A 67 -4.18 1.55 10.97
CA ALA A 67 -3.02 1.36 10.10
C ALA A 67 -3.16 0.13 9.20
N VAL A 68 -3.67 -0.98 9.74
CA VAL A 68 -3.99 -2.18 8.94
C VAL A 68 -5.09 -1.87 7.93
N GLY A 69 -6.18 -1.22 8.35
CA GLY A 69 -7.28 -0.84 7.46
C GLY A 69 -6.82 0.02 6.27
N LEU A 70 -6.04 1.07 6.54
CA LEU A 70 -5.45 1.92 5.49
C LEU A 70 -4.50 1.14 4.59
N SER A 71 -3.63 0.30 5.15
CA SER A 71 -2.71 -0.54 4.36
C SER A 71 -3.48 -1.51 3.44
N THR A 72 -4.58 -2.09 3.92
CA THR A 72 -5.45 -2.96 3.13
C THR A 72 -6.12 -2.18 2.00
N LEU A 73 -6.61 -0.97 2.25
CA LEU A 73 -7.19 -0.12 1.20
C LEU A 73 -6.16 0.21 0.12
N CYS A 74 -4.90 0.46 0.48
CA CYS A 74 -3.82 0.63 -0.50
C CYS A 74 -3.61 -0.62 -1.37
N VAL A 75 -3.62 -1.82 -0.77
CA VAL A 75 -3.51 -3.09 -1.53
C VAL A 75 -4.69 -3.25 -2.47
N VAL A 76 -5.91 -3.03 -2.00
CA VAL A 76 -7.12 -3.13 -2.83
C VAL A 76 -7.07 -2.14 -3.98
N GLY A 77 -6.71 -0.88 -3.72
CA GLY A 77 -6.53 0.13 -4.77
C GLY A 77 -5.48 -0.31 -5.80
N HIS A 78 -4.33 -0.78 -5.35
CA HIS A 78 -3.27 -1.26 -6.23
C HIS A 78 -3.70 -2.46 -7.09
N VAL A 79 -4.41 -3.43 -6.51
CA VAL A 79 -4.97 -4.58 -7.24
C VAL A 79 -6.00 -4.12 -8.28
N ASN A 80 -6.90 -3.21 -7.91
CA ASN A 80 -7.93 -2.69 -8.81
C ASN A 80 -7.35 -1.87 -9.97
N SER A 81 -6.29 -1.11 -9.75
CA SER A 81 -5.69 -0.27 -10.79
C SER A 81 -4.82 -1.07 -11.78
N TRP A 82 -4.17 -2.14 -11.33
CA TRP A 82 -3.11 -2.77 -12.12
C TRP A 82 -3.33 -4.25 -12.42
N TRP A 83 -3.81 -5.01 -11.44
CA TRP A 83 -3.90 -6.47 -11.58
C TRP A 83 -5.25 -6.93 -12.13
N LEU A 84 -6.36 -6.31 -11.71
CA LEU A 84 -7.66 -6.60 -12.31
C LEU A 84 -7.72 -6.23 -13.81
N PRO A 85 -7.22 -5.06 -14.26
CA PRO A 85 -7.21 -4.72 -15.68
C PRO A 85 -6.23 -5.56 -16.52
N TYR A 86 -5.19 -6.12 -15.88
CA TYR A 86 -4.25 -7.01 -16.56
C TYR A 86 -4.86 -8.40 -16.82
N PHE A 87 -5.54 -8.98 -15.82
CA PHE A 87 -6.15 -10.32 -15.94
C PHE A 87 -7.60 -10.30 -16.46
N GLY A 88 -8.22 -9.13 -16.56
CA GLY A 88 -9.60 -8.95 -16.98
C GLY A 88 -9.74 -7.79 -17.96
N SER A 89 -10.93 -7.18 -17.99
CA SER A 89 -11.19 -6.01 -18.84
C SER A 89 -10.92 -4.71 -18.09
N ALA A 90 -10.23 -3.78 -18.74
CA ALA A 90 -10.11 -2.43 -18.23
C ALA A 90 -11.37 -1.61 -18.56
N THR A 91 -11.67 -0.61 -17.74
CA THR A 91 -12.63 0.42 -18.16
C THR A 91 -12.01 1.28 -19.26
N ALA A 92 -12.84 1.90 -20.10
CA ALA A 92 -12.35 2.81 -21.14
C ALA A 92 -11.48 3.93 -20.57
N ALA A 93 -11.82 4.45 -19.39
CA ALA A 93 -11.04 5.45 -18.68
C ALA A 93 -9.67 4.91 -18.24
N ALA A 94 -9.62 3.75 -17.58
CA ALA A 94 -8.35 3.14 -17.14
C ALA A 94 -7.41 2.84 -18.32
N ARG A 95 -7.97 2.41 -19.45
CA ARG A 95 -7.20 2.19 -20.68
C ARG A 95 -6.69 3.49 -21.29
N ALA A 96 -7.48 4.56 -21.26
CA ALA A 96 -7.06 5.88 -21.73
C ALA A 96 -5.90 6.41 -20.87
N ASP A 97 -6.05 6.39 -19.54
CA ASP A 97 -5.02 6.82 -18.59
C ASP A 97 -3.72 6.00 -18.79
N TYR A 98 -3.83 4.68 -18.98
CA TYR A 98 -2.68 3.83 -19.28
C TYR A 98 -1.98 4.22 -20.57
N LEU A 99 -2.74 4.46 -21.65
CA LEU A 99 -2.17 4.82 -22.95
C LEU A 99 -1.47 6.17 -22.89
N GLU A 100 -2.03 7.12 -22.17
CA GLU A 100 -1.51 8.48 -22.00
C GLU A 100 -0.25 8.51 -21.13
N TYR A 101 -0.30 7.92 -19.93
CA TYR A 101 0.73 8.14 -18.91
C TYR A 101 1.75 7.00 -18.77
N TYR A 102 1.38 5.77 -19.14
CA TYR A 102 2.16 4.57 -18.76
C TYR A 102 2.55 3.67 -19.94
N SER A 103 2.07 3.97 -21.16
CA SER A 103 2.33 3.12 -22.33
C SER A 103 3.77 3.10 -22.81
N GLN A 104 4.59 4.07 -22.39
CA GLN A 104 6.01 4.19 -22.72
C GLN A 104 6.93 3.80 -21.55
N THR A 105 6.39 3.51 -20.35
CA THR A 105 7.22 3.15 -19.19
C THR A 105 7.70 1.71 -19.26
N LEU A 106 8.76 1.41 -18.51
CA LEU A 106 9.42 0.11 -18.49
C LEU A 106 8.50 -0.96 -17.89
N ARG A 107 8.25 -2.03 -18.64
CA ARG A 107 7.43 -3.19 -18.26
C ARG A 107 8.24 -4.48 -18.42
N PHE A 108 7.97 -5.45 -17.56
CA PHE A 108 8.56 -6.80 -17.67
C PHE A 108 7.51 -7.88 -18.00
N LEU A 109 6.23 -7.58 -17.83
CA LEU A 109 5.14 -8.48 -18.20
C LEU A 109 4.81 -8.35 -19.70
N PRO A 110 4.30 -9.42 -20.34
CA PRO A 110 3.81 -9.37 -21.71
C PRO A 110 2.71 -8.32 -21.90
N THR A 111 2.74 -7.61 -23.04
CA THR A 111 1.76 -6.57 -23.35
C THR A 111 0.69 -7.02 -24.34
N ALA A 112 0.98 -8.01 -25.18
CA ALA A 112 0.05 -8.48 -26.19
C ALA A 112 -1.18 -9.12 -25.55
N GLY A 113 -2.37 -8.62 -25.91
CA GLY A 113 -3.65 -9.14 -25.41
C GLY A 113 -4.10 -8.59 -24.06
N HIS A 114 -3.42 -7.57 -23.51
CA HIS A 114 -3.77 -6.95 -22.22
C HIS A 114 -4.11 -5.47 -22.39
N ASP A 115 -5.18 -5.02 -21.73
CA ASP A 115 -5.65 -3.62 -21.83
C ASP A 115 -4.75 -2.64 -21.07
N VAL A 116 -4.27 -3.05 -19.90
CA VAL A 116 -3.40 -2.29 -19.00
C VAL A 116 -2.35 -3.24 -18.45
N VAL A 117 -1.10 -2.81 -18.45
CA VAL A 117 0.03 -3.61 -17.98
C VAL A 117 0.77 -2.84 -16.92
N ILE A 118 0.93 -3.45 -15.75
CA ILE A 118 1.71 -2.86 -14.67
C ILE A 118 3.17 -2.65 -15.10
N ASP A 119 3.66 -1.44 -14.90
CA ASP A 119 5.05 -1.09 -15.13
C ASP A 119 5.92 -1.37 -13.89
N VAL A 120 7.23 -1.17 -14.03
CA VAL A 120 8.19 -1.45 -12.95
C VAL A 120 7.96 -0.53 -11.75
N GLN A 121 7.67 0.76 -11.96
CA GLN A 121 7.45 1.70 -10.85
C GLN A 121 6.25 1.28 -9.99
N HIS A 122 5.14 0.88 -10.62
CA HIS A 122 3.94 0.44 -9.90
C HIS A 122 4.14 -0.95 -9.29
N THR A 123 4.94 -1.81 -9.91
CA THR A 123 5.34 -3.08 -9.29
C THR A 123 6.07 -2.85 -7.96
N VAL A 124 7.00 -1.90 -7.91
CA VAL A 124 7.69 -1.52 -6.66
C VAL A 124 6.71 -0.96 -5.63
N VAL A 125 5.76 -0.10 -6.05
CA VAL A 125 4.66 0.38 -5.19
C VAL A 125 3.88 -0.80 -4.59
N GLY A 126 3.52 -1.80 -5.41
CA GLY A 126 2.81 -3.00 -4.97
C GLY A 126 3.58 -3.80 -3.92
N LEU A 127 4.86 -4.06 -4.16
CA LEU A 127 5.73 -4.78 -3.23
C LEU A 127 5.89 -4.05 -1.89
N LEU A 128 6.13 -2.74 -1.94
CA LEU A 128 6.23 -1.90 -0.74
C LEU A 128 4.89 -1.84 0.02
N THR A 129 3.76 -1.82 -0.70
CA THR A 129 2.42 -1.87 -0.08
C THR A 129 2.19 -3.19 0.64
N LEU A 130 2.56 -4.32 0.04
CA LEU A 130 2.46 -5.63 0.67
C LEU A 130 3.38 -5.76 1.89
N ALA A 131 4.61 -5.26 1.80
CA ALA A 131 5.55 -5.24 2.92
C ALA A 131 5.02 -4.38 4.09
N MET A 132 4.45 -3.22 3.78
CA MET A 132 3.79 -2.33 4.73
C MET A 132 2.61 -3.05 5.42
N LEU A 133 1.70 -3.66 4.67
CA LEU A 133 0.56 -4.41 5.23
C LEU A 133 1.03 -5.56 6.12
N ALA A 134 2.01 -6.35 5.68
CA ALA A 134 2.55 -7.46 6.46
C ALA A 134 3.17 -6.96 7.78
N ALA A 135 3.87 -5.83 7.75
CA ALA A 135 4.46 -5.22 8.93
C ALA A 135 3.40 -4.68 9.90
N THR A 136 2.36 -4.00 9.41
CA THR A 136 1.28 -3.46 10.26
C THR A 136 0.47 -4.59 10.89
N VAL A 137 0.07 -5.61 10.13
CA VAL A 137 -0.60 -6.81 10.66
C VAL A 137 0.25 -7.49 11.73
N SER A 138 1.55 -7.68 11.47
CA SER A 138 2.47 -8.31 12.42
C SER A 138 2.56 -7.56 13.75
N VAL A 139 2.58 -6.22 13.72
CA VAL A 139 2.60 -5.40 14.94
C VAL A 139 1.25 -5.47 15.66
N THR A 140 0.14 -5.34 14.94
CA THR A 140 -1.22 -5.44 15.49
C THR A 140 -1.41 -6.76 16.24
N MET A 141 -1.08 -7.89 15.61
CA MET A 141 -1.22 -9.22 16.18
C MET A 141 -0.37 -9.44 17.43
N ARG A 142 0.83 -8.85 17.51
CA ARG A 142 1.70 -8.94 18.70
C ARG A 142 1.19 -8.09 19.87
N THR A 143 0.51 -6.99 19.57
CA THR A 143 -0.07 -6.10 20.59
C THR A 143 -1.46 -6.50 21.03
N TRP A 144 -2.07 -7.47 20.34
CA TRP A 144 -3.39 -7.96 20.69
C TRP A 144 -3.32 -8.78 21.99
N PRO A 145 -4.22 -8.53 22.96
CA PRO A 145 -4.31 -9.36 24.15
C PRO A 145 -4.57 -10.81 23.71
N ARG A 146 -3.62 -11.70 23.97
CA ARG A 146 -3.94 -13.14 23.95
C ARG A 146 -4.85 -13.36 25.14
N HIS A 147 -6.11 -13.76 24.90
CA HIS A 147 -7.06 -14.05 25.96
C HIS A 147 -6.36 -14.88 27.05
N ARG A 148 -6.28 -14.35 28.27
CA ARG A 148 -5.92 -15.11 29.47
C ARG A 148 -7.05 -16.11 29.75
N ASN A 149 -7.23 -17.10 28.90
CA ASN A 149 -8.11 -18.25 29.21
C ASN A 149 -7.61 -19.00 30.44
N THR A 150 -6.37 -18.77 30.85
CA THR A 150 -5.78 -19.27 32.09
C THR A 150 -6.38 -18.65 33.36
N GLU A 151 -6.87 -17.42 33.35
CA GLU A 151 -7.47 -16.82 34.56
C GLU A 151 -8.91 -17.26 34.80
N LEU A 152 -9.70 -17.48 33.74
CA LEU A 152 -11.04 -18.05 33.85
C LEU A 152 -11.01 -19.53 34.23
N ALA A 153 -10.04 -20.30 33.73
CA ALA A 153 -9.83 -21.68 34.14
C ALA A 153 -9.34 -21.78 35.60
N ALA A 154 -8.43 -20.91 36.05
CA ALA A 154 -7.98 -20.89 37.44
C ALA A 154 -9.08 -20.42 38.43
N ALA A 155 -9.91 -19.44 38.03
CA ALA A 155 -11.03 -18.97 38.85
C ALA A 155 -12.19 -19.98 38.94
N ALA A 156 -12.35 -20.86 37.93
CA ALA A 156 -13.36 -21.93 37.95
C ALA A 156 -12.95 -23.11 38.84
N VAL A 157 -11.65 -23.42 38.98
CA VAL A 157 -11.14 -24.49 39.85
C VAL A 157 -11.11 -24.07 41.32
N ALA A 158 -11.03 -22.76 41.62
CA ALA A 158 -10.93 -22.24 42.99
C ALA A 158 -12.26 -22.04 43.73
N ARG A 159 -13.41 -22.46 43.18
CA ARG A 159 -14.70 -22.43 43.90
C ARG A 159 -14.93 -23.77 44.61
N PRO A 160 -14.81 -23.83 45.95
CA PRO A 160 -15.19 -25.02 46.70
C PRO A 160 -16.72 -25.21 46.66
N SER A 161 -17.15 -26.44 46.43
CA SER A 161 -18.53 -26.91 46.59
C SER A 161 -18.92 -27.08 48.05
#